data_AF-A0A1B8FKH6-F1
#
_entry.id   AF-A0A1B8FKH6-F1
#
_cell.length_a   1.000
_cell.length_b   1.000
_cell.length_c   1.000
_cell.angle_alpha   90.00
_cell.angle_beta   90.00
_cell.angle_gamma   90.00
#
_symmetry.space_group_name_H-M   'P 1'
#
loop_
_entity.id
_entity.type
_entity.pdbx_description
1 polymer ?
#
loop_
_entity_poly.entity_id
_entity_poly.type
_entity_poly.pdbx_seq_one_letter_code
_entity_poly.pdbx_strand_id
1 'polypeptide(L)'
;MFGAFRPTNSLSVGLLWKIPWRLSKFQKARQRKRLRAVDTVVSIVDQALAKKGMEIKPVERWKAEMPKEQEMVPRDKYTIFDRKEKKYRKAIHKLPKWTRVSQRVNPPGY
;
A
#
# COMPACT_ATOMS: atom_id res chain seq x y z
N MET A 1 40.46 -8.57 -31.59
CA MET A 1 40.39 -10.03 -31.34
C MET A 1 40.31 -10.21 -29.82
N PHE A 2 39.15 -10.60 -29.28
CA PHE A 2 38.98 -10.77 -27.83
C PHE A 2 39.59 -12.11 -27.40
N GLY A 3 40.63 -12.10 -26.56
CA GLY A 3 41.32 -13.29 -26.06
C GLY A 3 40.53 -14.11 -25.03
N ALA A 4 41.09 -15.27 -24.66
CA ALA A 4 40.48 -16.33 -23.83
C ALA A 4 40.04 -15.93 -22.41
N PHE A 5 40.26 -14.69 -21.99
CA PHE A 5 39.83 -14.16 -20.70
C PHE A 5 39.04 -12.87 -20.93
N ARG A 6 37.73 -13.04 -21.14
CA ARG A 6 36.79 -11.91 -21.07
C ARG A 6 36.47 -11.68 -19.60
N PRO A 7 36.80 -10.52 -19.00
CA PRO A 7 36.31 -10.19 -17.67
C PRO A 7 34.78 -10.17 -17.73
N THR A 8 34.12 -11.04 -16.99
CA THR A 8 32.68 -10.95 -16.77
C THR A 8 32.41 -9.77 -15.83
N ASN A 9 31.34 -9.01 -16.08
CA ASN A 9 30.93 -7.96 -15.15
C ASN A 9 30.76 -8.57 -13.76
N SER A 10 31.32 -7.93 -12.73
CA SER A 10 31.06 -8.32 -11.34
C SER A 10 29.55 -8.31 -11.12
N LEU A 11 28.97 -9.46 -10.77
CA LEU A 11 27.57 -9.54 -10.34
C LEU A 11 27.46 -8.84 -8.97
N SER A 12 27.42 -7.51 -8.95
CA SER A 12 27.12 -6.73 -7.74
C SER A 12 25.69 -6.96 -7.24
N VAL A 13 24.93 -7.86 -7.88
CA VAL A 13 23.56 -8.26 -7.59
C VAL A 13 23.36 -9.69 -8.11
N GLY A 14 23.56 -10.72 -7.27
CA GLY A 14 23.40 -12.13 -7.64
C GLY A 14 22.05 -12.74 -7.25
N LEU A 15 21.39 -12.17 -6.23
CA LEU A 15 20.12 -12.68 -5.72
C LEU A 15 18.93 -12.07 -6.48
N LEU A 16 18.24 -12.88 -7.26
CA LEU A 16 17.06 -12.45 -8.02
C LEU A 16 15.81 -12.41 -7.13
N TRP A 17 15.44 -11.21 -6.68
CA TRP A 17 14.14 -10.96 -6.07
C TRP A 17 13.07 -10.72 -7.14
N LYS A 18 12.41 -11.79 -7.59
CA LYS A 18 11.39 -11.74 -8.66
C LYS A 18 10.07 -11.12 -8.19
N ILE A 19 10.07 -9.80 -7.98
CA ILE A 19 8.91 -9.03 -7.57
C ILE A 19 8.50 -8.10 -8.73
N PRO A 20 7.31 -8.27 -9.35
CA PRO A 20 6.90 -7.43 -10.47
C PRO A 20 6.71 -5.98 -10.03
N TRP A 21 6.84 -5.04 -10.96
CA TRP A 21 6.65 -3.60 -10.68
C TRP A 21 5.18 -3.21 -10.48
N ARG A 22 4.22 -4.05 -10.90
CA ARG A 22 2.77 -3.82 -10.81
C ARG A 22 2.01 -4.98 -10.17
N LEU A 23 0.85 -4.67 -9.59
CA LEU A 23 -0.09 -5.67 -9.08
C LEU A 23 -0.89 -6.33 -10.21
N SER A 24 -1.18 -7.62 -10.07
CA SER A 24 -2.13 -8.33 -10.93
C SER A 24 -3.58 -7.95 -10.63
N LYS A 25 -4.51 -8.25 -11.55
CA LYS A 25 -5.96 -7.99 -11.36
C LYS A 25 -6.52 -8.62 -10.08
N PHE A 26 -6.05 -9.83 -9.76
CA PHE A 26 -6.48 -10.57 -8.57
C PHE A 26 -5.93 -9.95 -7.28
N GLN A 27 -4.67 -9.48 -7.30
CA GLN A 27 -4.10 -8.77 -6.16
C GLN A 27 -4.84 -7.44 -5.91
N LYS A 28 -5.19 -6.71 -6.97
CA LYS A 28 -6.02 -5.49 -6.87
C LYS A 28 -7.40 -5.78 -6.28
N ALA A 29 -8.07 -6.86 -6.72
CA ALA A 29 -9.35 -7.28 -6.16
C ALA A 29 -9.26 -7.60 -4.66
N ARG A 30 -8.24 -8.38 -4.24
CA ARG A 30 -8.00 -8.68 -2.83
C ARG A 30 -7.64 -7.44 -2.01
N GLN A 31 -6.90 -6.49 -2.59
CA GLN A 31 -6.60 -5.23 -1.91
C GLN A 31 -7.86 -4.43 -1.63
N ARG A 32 -8.76 -4.28 -2.61
CA ARG A 32 -10.06 -3.63 -2.41
C ARG A 32 -10.91 -4.33 -1.36
N LYS A 33 -10.89 -5.68 -1.33
CA LYS A 33 -11.59 -6.46 -0.29
C LYS A 33 -11.04 -6.16 1.10
N ARG A 34 -9.71 -6.08 1.27
CA ARG A 34 -9.08 -5.75 2.57
C ARG A 34 -9.38 -4.33 3.02
N LEU A 35 -9.31 -3.35 2.12
CA LEU A 35 -9.64 -1.95 2.44
C LEU A 35 -11.08 -1.85 2.96
N ARG A 36 -12.05 -2.45 2.22
CA ARG A 36 -13.45 -2.52 2.64
C ARG A 36 -13.66 -3.25 3.97
N ALA A 37 -12.94 -4.35 4.20
CA ALA A 37 -13.06 -5.09 5.46
C ALA A 37 -12.63 -4.23 6.67
N VAL A 38 -11.56 -3.44 6.55
CA VAL A 38 -11.14 -2.50 7.59
C VAL A 38 -12.20 -1.40 7.79
N ASP A 39 -12.80 -0.90 6.72
CA ASP A 39 -13.90 0.09 6.81
C ASP A 39 -15.08 -0.46 7.61
N THR A 40 -15.48 -1.70 7.34
CA THR A 40 -16.56 -2.38 8.07
C THR A 40 -16.25 -2.53 9.55
N VAL A 41 -15.01 -2.90 9.90
CA VAL A 41 -14.60 -3.02 11.31
C VAL A 41 -14.71 -1.68 12.01
N VAL A 42 -14.19 -0.60 11.41
CA VAL A 42 -14.28 0.74 12.01
C VAL A 42 -15.73 1.18 12.16
N SER A 43 -16.60 0.95 11.18
CA SER A 43 -18.02 1.30 11.28
C SER A 43 -18.75 0.54 12.38
N ILE A 44 -18.44 -0.75 12.57
CA ILE A 44 -19.07 -1.56 13.63
C ILE A 44 -18.64 -1.05 15.01
N VAL A 45 -17.35 -0.76 15.17
CA VAL A 45 -16.82 -0.22 16.44
C VAL A 45 -17.45 1.14 16.74
N ASP A 46 -17.51 2.02 15.75
CA ASP A 46 -18.12 3.36 15.90
C ASP A 46 -19.60 3.28 16.31
N GLN A 47 -20.38 2.44 15.63
CA GLN A 47 -21.80 2.23 15.97
C GLN A 47 -21.99 1.63 17.37
N ALA A 48 -21.13 0.70 17.78
CA ALA A 48 -21.20 0.09 19.10
C ALA A 48 -20.88 1.08 20.22
N LEU A 49 -19.93 2.00 19.98
CA LEU A 49 -19.56 3.06 20.90
C LEU A 49 -20.65 4.12 21.02
N ALA A 50 -21.22 4.55 19.89
CA ALA A 50 -22.33 5.51 19.86
C ALA A 50 -23.55 5.02 20.65
N LYS A 51 -23.90 3.72 20.55
CA LYS A 51 -24.99 3.12 21.34
C LYS A 51 -24.76 3.17 22.86
N LYS A 52 -23.48 3.20 23.28
CA LYS A 52 -23.10 3.31 24.69
C LYS A 52 -22.89 4.77 25.15
N GLY A 53 -23.06 5.74 24.25
CA GLY A 53 -22.76 7.15 24.52
C GLY A 53 -21.28 7.40 24.79
N MET A 54 -20.38 6.56 24.26
CA MET A 54 -18.94 6.68 24.44
C MET A 54 -18.29 7.04 23.11
N GLU A 55 -17.19 7.79 23.16
CA GLU A 55 -16.36 8.10 21.99
C GLU A 55 -14.88 7.84 22.33
N ILE A 56 -14.11 7.41 21.31
CA ILE A 56 -12.68 7.18 21.47
C ILE A 56 -11.89 7.92 20.39
N LYS A 57 -10.88 8.67 20.83
CA LYS A 57 -10.00 9.49 19.97
C LYS A 57 -9.43 8.75 18.74
N PRO A 58 -9.00 7.47 18.82
CA PRO A 58 -8.48 6.78 17.65
C PRO A 58 -9.50 6.58 16.53
N VAL A 59 -10.77 6.35 16.88
CA VAL A 59 -11.86 6.14 15.90
C VAL A 59 -12.24 7.48 15.26
N GLU A 60 -12.36 8.54 16.05
CA GLU A 60 -12.57 9.90 15.54
C GLU A 60 -11.46 10.33 14.58
N ARG A 61 -10.20 10.16 15.00
CA ARG A 61 -9.04 10.46 14.17
C ARG A 61 -9.04 9.66 12.88
N TRP A 62 -9.36 8.36 12.94
CA TRP A 62 -9.46 7.52 11.76
C TRP A 62 -10.53 8.04 10.80
N LYS A 63 -11.72 8.40 11.31
CA LYS A 63 -12.81 8.95 10.48
C LYS A 63 -12.43 10.28 9.83
N ALA A 64 -11.65 11.11 10.51
CA ALA A 64 -11.21 12.41 9.99
C ALA A 64 -10.10 12.31 8.94
N GLU A 65 -9.10 11.43 9.16
CA GLU A 65 -7.89 11.39 8.34
C GLU A 65 -7.91 10.30 7.25
N MET A 66 -8.64 9.19 7.44
CA MET A 66 -8.54 8.02 6.57
C MET A 66 -9.78 7.86 5.66
N PRO A 67 -9.62 7.96 4.32
CA PRO A 67 -10.73 7.81 3.39
C PRO A 67 -11.21 6.36 3.30
N LYS A 68 -12.49 6.14 3.02
CA LYS A 68 -13.06 4.80 2.74
C LYS A 68 -12.59 4.27 1.39
N GLU A 69 -12.68 2.96 1.17
CA GLU A 69 -12.26 2.36 -0.11
C GLU A 69 -12.99 2.97 -1.32
N GLN A 70 -14.25 3.37 -1.17
CA GLN A 70 -15.04 3.97 -2.26
C GLN A 70 -14.57 5.39 -2.62
N GLU A 71 -14.11 6.16 -1.63
CA GLU A 71 -13.64 7.53 -1.78
C GLU A 71 -12.19 7.58 -2.31
N MET A 72 -11.43 6.49 -2.12
CA MET A 72 -10.05 6.43 -2.58
C MET A 72 -9.92 6.40 -4.11
N VAL A 73 -8.97 7.17 -4.63
CA VAL A 73 -8.57 7.13 -6.04
C VAL A 73 -7.85 5.80 -6.34
N PRO A 74 -8.04 5.19 -7.53
CA PRO A 74 -7.35 3.94 -7.90
C PRO A 74 -5.81 4.01 -7.76
N ARG A 75 -5.22 5.19 -7.98
CA ARG A 75 -3.77 5.42 -7.83
C ARG A 75 -3.32 5.13 -6.40
N ASP A 76 -4.01 5.64 -5.39
CA ASP A 76 -3.65 5.46 -3.98
C ASP A 76 -4.00 4.07 -3.44
N LYS A 77 -4.97 3.37 -4.04
CA LYS A 77 -5.26 1.97 -3.70
C LYS A 77 -4.10 1.02 -4.01
N TYR A 78 -3.33 1.31 -5.06
CA TYR A 78 -2.37 0.37 -5.63
C TYR A 78 -0.93 0.89 -5.62
N THR A 79 -0.71 2.16 -5.31
CA THR A 79 0.61 2.79 -5.26
C THR A 79 0.74 3.66 -4.03
N ILE A 80 1.97 3.76 -3.53
CA ILE A 80 2.38 4.57 -2.40
C ILE A 80 3.41 5.60 -2.87
N PHE A 81 3.57 6.66 -2.10
CA PHE A 81 4.67 7.59 -2.28
C PHE A 81 6.01 6.93 -1.96
N ASP A 82 7.01 7.14 -2.82
CA ASP A 82 8.41 6.78 -2.55
C ASP A 82 9.32 7.87 -3.12
N ARG A 83 10.01 8.61 -2.23
CA ARG A 83 10.89 9.72 -2.60
C ARG A 83 12.03 9.31 -3.55
N LYS A 84 12.42 8.04 -3.55
CA LYS A 84 13.55 7.53 -4.34
C LYS A 84 13.15 7.09 -5.75
N GLU A 85 11.86 6.97 -6.04
CA GLU A 85 11.36 6.57 -7.36
C GLU A 85 11.27 7.79 -8.29
N LYS A 86 11.60 7.65 -9.58
CA LYS A 86 11.63 8.75 -10.57
C LYS A 86 10.33 9.56 -10.64
N LYS A 87 9.18 8.90 -10.44
CA LYS A 87 7.85 9.51 -10.47
C LYS A 87 7.21 9.61 -9.08
N TYR A 88 8.01 9.48 -8.03
CA TYR A 88 7.59 9.52 -6.63
C TYR A 88 6.55 8.45 -6.25
N ARG A 89 6.43 7.37 -7.03
CA ARG A 89 5.42 6.34 -6.83
C ARG A 89 6.01 4.95 -6.92
N LYS A 90 5.64 4.11 -5.95
CA LYS A 90 5.97 2.70 -5.86
C LYS A 90 4.69 1.87 -5.73
N ALA A 91 4.66 0.67 -6.29
CA ALA A 91 3.53 -0.22 -6.08
C ALA A 91 3.41 -0.68 -4.61
N ILE A 92 2.19 -0.67 -4.06
CA ILE A 92 1.94 -0.92 -2.63
C ILE A 92 2.39 -2.32 -2.19
N HIS A 93 2.41 -3.32 -3.09
CA HIS A 93 2.84 -4.69 -2.76
C HIS A 93 4.34 -4.81 -2.48
N LYS A 94 5.12 -3.76 -2.75
CA LYS A 94 6.54 -3.67 -2.35
C LYS A 94 6.71 -3.15 -0.91
N LEU A 95 5.64 -2.70 -0.24
CA LEU A 95 5.69 -2.32 1.17
C LEU A 95 5.80 -3.59 2.05
N PRO A 96 6.71 -3.63 3.03
CA PRO A 96 6.79 -4.75 3.97
C PRO A 96 5.44 -4.96 4.66
N LYS A 97 4.93 -6.20 4.62
CA LYS A 97 3.68 -6.60 5.27
C LYS A 97 2.45 -5.77 4.83
N TRP A 98 2.43 -5.28 3.59
CA TRP A 98 1.36 -4.47 3.01
C TRP A 98 -0.07 -5.06 3.11
N THR A 99 -0.20 -6.36 3.30
CA THR A 99 -1.50 -7.02 3.48
C THR A 99 -2.11 -6.80 4.88
N ARG A 100 -1.30 -6.36 5.85
CA ARG A 100 -1.68 -6.14 7.25
C ARG A 100 -1.57 -4.68 7.68
N VAL A 101 -0.72 -3.90 6.99
CA VAL A 101 -0.55 -2.47 7.22
C VAL A 101 -1.61 -1.68 6.44
N SER A 102 -2.26 -0.73 7.11
CA SER A 102 -3.21 0.18 6.48
C SER A 102 -2.49 1.42 5.96
N GLN A 103 -2.31 1.51 4.64
CA GLN A 103 -1.79 2.70 3.95
C GLN A 103 -2.84 3.21 2.96
N ARG A 104 -3.30 4.45 3.15
CA ARG A 104 -4.39 5.05 2.36
C ARG A 104 -4.09 6.45 1.84
N VAL A 105 -3.41 7.26 2.63
CA VAL A 105 -3.09 8.66 2.31
C VAL A 105 -1.64 8.77 1.89
N ASN A 106 -1.39 9.55 0.84
CA ASN A 106 -0.06 9.92 0.37
C ASN A 106 0.11 11.46 0.46
N PRO A 107 1.34 11.99 0.47
CA PRO A 107 1.56 13.44 0.53
C PRO A 107 0.89 14.17 -0.65
N PRO A 108 0.29 15.35 -0.41
CA PRO A 108 -0.40 16.10 -1.45
C PRO A 108 0.57 16.52 -2.55
N GLY A 109 0.12 16.45 -3.81
CA GLY A 109 0.92 16.78 -4.99
C GLY A 109 1.73 15.63 -5.60
N TYR A 110 1.73 14.44 -4.98
CA TYR A 110 2.49 13.26 -5.45
C TYR A 110 1.62 12.09 -5.88
#